data_AF-A0A419HJ86-F1
#
_entry.id   AF-A0A419HJ86-F1
#
_cell.length_a   1.000
_cell.length_b   1.000
_cell.length_c   1.000
_cell.angle_alpha   90.00
_cell.angle_beta   90.00
_cell.angle_gamma   90.00
#
_symmetry.space_group_name_H-M   'P 1'
#
loop_
_entity.id
_entity.type
_entity.pdbx_description
1 polymer ?
#
loop_
_entity_poly.entity_id
_entity_poly.type
_entity_poly.pdbx_seq_one_letter_code
_entity_poly.pdbx_strand_id
1 'polypeptide(L)'
;MDVLLLHAGGERGSVWHPVIDRLAEFRCTAPDLRDHHTLAAHAVDVAAMATPGCILVGASLGGLAAIAALADPVVRAKVSSLVLVDVVPNLDQVRARAFLATLDIPDRHIALVADILGQVPRLSEIAASLDIPVLLARGDAGSVITDTDIDGLHRLVPQAMVRRVSGAGHLIARDRPTALAEVIAEWPALVLLQELGAARLPHPGGLLFDHLLRVRHQVALRNRSRAARLAALCHAAYGTDGFPHPLLPLTERARLRAAIGERAERLVYRYASCDRAATYPHLGESPLPFTDRFTGEVIPLGGDDLTDFALLSSVNERDVVHAIEALISRFEAYVDQRSRS
;
A
#
# COMPACT_ATOMS: atom_id res chain seq x y z
N MET A 1 13.73 -5.88 -0.57
CA MET A 1 13.71 -4.40 -0.70
C MET A 1 14.17 -3.79 0.60
N ASP A 2 14.81 -2.62 0.55
CA ASP A 2 15.28 -1.91 1.75
C ASP A 2 14.19 -0.96 2.26
N VAL A 3 14.01 -0.88 3.58
CA VAL A 3 13.02 0.00 4.21
C VAL A 3 13.68 0.75 5.35
N LEU A 4 13.75 2.08 5.24
CA LEU A 4 14.25 2.96 6.29
C LEU A 4 13.08 3.52 7.09
N LEU A 5 12.99 3.18 8.38
CA LEU A 5 11.90 3.51 9.28
C LEU A 5 12.33 4.63 10.26
N LEU A 6 11.71 5.79 10.15
CA LEU A 6 12.06 7.01 10.88
C LEU A 6 10.95 7.32 11.90
N HIS A 7 11.30 7.29 13.18
CA HIS A 7 10.32 7.43 14.28
C HIS A 7 9.81 8.87 14.47
N ALA A 8 8.73 9.01 15.23
CA ALA A 8 8.17 10.30 15.65
C ALA A 8 9.04 11.00 16.71
N GLY A 9 8.88 12.31 16.90
CA GLY A 9 9.57 13.03 17.97
C GLY A 9 9.24 12.45 19.34
N GLY A 10 10.24 12.31 20.21
CA GLY A 10 10.08 11.69 21.54
C GLY A 10 10.03 10.16 21.56
N GLU A 11 10.07 9.51 20.38
CA GLU A 11 10.20 8.05 20.26
C GLU A 11 11.67 7.62 20.03
N ARG A 12 11.88 6.31 19.93
CA ARG A 12 13.15 5.67 19.52
C ARG A 12 12.88 4.71 18.37
N GLY A 13 13.92 4.33 17.64
CA GLY A 13 13.86 3.32 16.56
C GLY A 13 13.22 2.01 17.02
N SER A 14 13.34 1.68 18.31
CA SER A 14 12.71 0.50 18.90
C SER A 14 11.18 0.44 18.81
N VAL A 15 10.50 1.57 18.59
CA VAL A 15 9.05 1.60 18.35
C VAL A 15 8.65 0.79 17.10
N TRP A 16 9.59 0.62 16.17
CA TRP A 16 9.38 -0.11 14.93
C TRP A 16 9.56 -1.62 15.06
N HIS A 17 10.14 -2.15 16.14
CA HIS A 17 10.41 -3.60 16.24
C HIS A 17 9.17 -4.46 15.97
N PRO A 18 7.98 -4.19 16.58
CA PRO A 18 6.80 -5.00 16.30
C PRO A 18 6.30 -4.91 14.85
N VAL A 19 6.61 -3.81 14.15
CA VAL A 19 6.33 -3.65 12.71
C VAL A 19 7.34 -4.47 11.89
N ILE A 20 8.63 -4.37 12.22
CA ILE A 20 9.73 -5.07 11.54
C ILE A 20 9.58 -6.58 11.62
N ASP A 21 9.15 -7.12 12.77
CA ASP A 21 8.89 -8.55 12.96
C ASP A 21 7.93 -9.14 11.90
N ARG A 22 7.10 -8.30 11.29
CA ARG A 22 6.10 -8.67 10.28
C ARG A 22 6.53 -8.34 8.85
N LEU A 23 7.69 -7.71 8.69
CA LEU A 23 8.30 -7.33 7.44
C LEU A 23 9.55 -8.18 7.14
N ALA A 24 9.56 -9.45 7.54
CA ALA A 24 10.74 -10.34 7.48
C ALA A 24 11.39 -10.51 6.09
N GLU A 25 10.65 -10.25 5.01
CA GLU A 25 11.16 -10.27 3.63
C GLU A 25 11.77 -8.93 3.16
N PHE A 26 11.65 -7.89 3.97
CA PHE A 26 12.31 -6.61 3.77
C PHE A 26 13.58 -6.53 4.61
N ARG A 27 14.56 -5.77 4.10
CA ARG A 27 15.72 -5.36 4.88
C ARG A 27 15.37 -4.04 5.56
N CYS A 28 14.84 -4.14 6.76
CA CYS A 28 14.41 -2.97 7.54
C CYS A 28 15.56 -2.40 8.37
N THR A 29 15.67 -1.07 8.43
CA THR A 29 16.55 -0.33 9.35
C THR A 29 15.73 0.73 10.06
N ALA A 30 15.82 0.77 11.39
CA ALA A 30 15.10 1.71 12.24
C ALA A 30 16.08 2.37 13.23
N PRO A 31 16.82 3.41 12.81
CA PRO A 31 17.79 4.08 13.66
C PRO A 31 17.09 4.97 14.70
N ASP A 32 17.79 5.23 15.80
CA ASP A 32 17.44 6.35 16.69
C ASP A 32 17.86 7.65 16.00
N LEU A 33 16.90 8.56 15.79
CA LEU A 33 17.18 9.88 15.24
C LEU A 33 17.95 10.70 16.28
N ARG A 34 19.01 11.37 15.83
CA ARG A 34 19.82 12.24 16.68
C ARG A 34 18.99 13.44 17.13
N ASP A 35 19.27 13.91 18.34
CA ASP A 35 18.68 15.15 18.86
C ASP A 35 19.23 16.35 18.08
N HIS A 36 18.38 16.96 17.24
CA HIS A 36 18.68 18.19 16.52
C HIS A 36 17.68 19.28 16.86
N HIS A 37 18.10 20.54 16.69
CA HIS A 37 17.23 21.70 16.90
C HIS A 37 16.59 22.21 15.60
N THR A 38 16.92 21.61 14.44
CA THR A 38 16.38 22.01 13.13
C THR A 38 15.99 20.79 12.30
N LEU A 39 14.96 20.97 11.48
CA LEU A 39 14.52 19.96 10.52
C LEU A 39 15.57 19.69 9.44
N ALA A 40 16.33 20.72 9.05
CA ALA A 40 17.40 20.59 8.07
C ALA A 40 18.50 19.62 8.52
N ALA A 41 18.87 19.64 9.81
CA ALA A 41 19.84 18.69 10.35
C ALA A 41 19.32 17.24 10.34
N HIS A 42 18.05 17.03 10.70
CA HIS A 42 17.42 15.72 10.54
C HIS A 42 17.39 15.26 9.07
N ALA A 43 17.14 16.17 8.12
CA ALA A 43 17.12 15.85 6.70
C ALA A 43 18.49 15.37 6.19
N VAL A 44 19.60 15.98 6.66
CA VAL A 44 20.97 15.54 6.36
C VAL A 44 21.20 14.11 6.84
N ASP A 45 20.71 13.77 8.03
CA ASP A 45 20.84 12.41 8.57
C ASP A 45 20.07 11.39 7.72
N VAL A 46 18.83 11.72 7.35
CA VAL A 46 18.02 10.85 6.49
C VAL A 46 18.69 10.66 5.13
N ALA A 47 19.23 11.72 4.53
CA ALA A 47 19.97 11.67 3.27
C ALA A 47 21.19 10.73 3.33
N ALA A 48 21.91 10.73 4.45
CA ALA A 48 23.07 9.86 4.67
C ALA A 48 22.68 8.38 4.84
N MET A 49 21.50 8.10 5.39
CA MET A 49 20.99 6.75 5.63
C MET A 49 20.25 6.15 4.43
N ALA A 50 19.78 6.96 3.49
CA ALA A 50 19.05 6.49 2.32
C ALA A 50 19.92 5.63 1.39
N THR A 51 19.49 4.39 1.14
CA THR A 51 20.14 3.44 0.22
C THR A 51 19.42 3.40 -1.13
N PRO A 52 20.11 3.02 -2.23
CA PRO A 52 19.48 2.90 -3.54
C PRO A 52 18.29 1.92 -3.56
N GLY A 53 17.16 2.37 -4.10
CA GLY A 53 15.89 1.65 -4.15
C GLY A 53 15.12 1.59 -2.84
N CYS A 54 15.54 2.28 -1.76
CA CYS A 54 14.88 2.15 -0.46
C CYS A 54 13.49 2.78 -0.43
N ILE A 55 12.63 2.24 0.43
CA ILE A 55 11.37 2.86 0.81
C ILE A 55 11.64 3.70 2.06
N LEU A 56 11.34 5.00 2.01
CA LEU A 56 11.37 5.86 3.19
C LEU A 56 10.03 5.76 3.91
N VAL A 57 10.02 5.35 5.17
CA VAL A 57 8.82 5.30 6.01
C VAL A 57 9.05 6.21 7.21
N GLY A 58 8.28 7.29 7.33
CA GLY A 58 8.49 8.29 8.38
C GLY A 58 7.22 8.65 9.14
N ALA A 59 7.28 8.57 10.46
CA ALA A 59 6.20 8.99 11.35
C ALA A 59 6.46 10.39 11.90
N SER A 60 5.46 11.28 11.82
CA SER A 60 5.55 12.65 12.39
C SER A 60 6.87 13.36 12.01
N LEU A 61 7.73 13.71 12.97
CA LEU A 61 9.09 14.25 12.76
C LEU A 61 9.87 13.49 11.66
N GLY A 62 9.93 12.15 11.73
CA GLY A 62 10.64 11.34 10.76
C GLY A 62 10.08 11.46 9.34
N GLY A 63 8.76 11.65 9.20
CA GLY A 63 8.13 11.88 7.89
C GLY A 63 8.45 13.26 7.32
N LEU A 64 8.44 14.30 8.16
CA LEU A 64 8.82 15.65 7.74
C LEU A 64 10.31 15.73 7.40
N ALA A 65 11.17 15.04 8.15
CA ALA A 65 12.59 14.93 7.85
C ALA A 65 12.85 14.19 6.54
N ALA A 66 12.07 13.14 6.24
CA ALA A 66 12.12 12.44 4.97
C ALA A 66 11.73 13.35 3.79
N ILE A 67 10.63 14.10 3.92
CA ILE A 67 10.23 15.09 2.89
C ILE A 67 11.35 16.12 2.70
N ALA A 68 11.88 16.69 3.78
CA ALA A 68 12.96 17.67 3.71
C ALA A 68 14.23 17.11 3.04
N ALA A 69 14.58 15.86 3.28
CA ALA A 69 15.73 15.20 2.64
C ALA A 69 15.54 15.02 1.13
N LEU A 70 14.30 14.78 0.68
CA LEU A 70 13.95 14.63 -0.74
C LEU A 70 13.98 15.95 -1.54
N ALA A 71 14.30 17.07 -0.90
CA ALA A 71 14.66 18.32 -1.58
C ALA A 71 15.94 18.15 -2.41
N ASP A 72 16.85 17.26 -1.99
CA ASP A 72 18.06 16.92 -2.73
C ASP A 72 17.73 15.88 -3.83
N PRO A 73 17.92 16.22 -5.13
CA PRO A 73 17.68 15.29 -6.23
C PRO A 73 18.51 14.00 -6.15
N VAL A 74 19.72 14.05 -5.57
CA VAL A 74 20.59 12.88 -5.41
C VAL A 74 20.00 11.90 -4.40
N VAL A 75 19.40 12.42 -3.32
CA VAL A 75 18.68 11.59 -2.35
C VAL A 75 17.41 11.04 -2.99
N ARG A 76 16.65 11.89 -3.68
CA ARG A 76 15.41 11.49 -4.37
C ARG A 76 15.63 10.34 -5.36
N ALA A 77 16.71 10.38 -6.14
CA ALA A 77 17.05 9.32 -7.08
C ALA A 77 17.36 7.96 -6.43
N LYS A 78 17.69 7.93 -5.13
CA LYS A 78 17.89 6.68 -4.37
C LYS A 78 16.58 6.10 -3.85
N VAL A 79 15.51 6.87 -3.75
CA VAL A 79 14.29 6.47 -3.04
C VAL A 79 13.27 5.95 -4.02
N SER A 80 12.75 4.74 -3.79
CA SER A 80 11.73 4.14 -4.65
C SER A 80 10.33 4.67 -4.35
N SER A 81 10.05 5.00 -3.10
CA SER A 81 8.77 5.59 -2.67
C SER A 81 8.83 6.12 -1.24
N LEU A 82 7.83 6.93 -0.87
CA LEU A 82 7.68 7.54 0.45
C LEU A 82 6.39 7.07 1.12
N VAL A 83 6.47 6.67 2.39
CA VAL A 83 5.33 6.37 3.27
C VAL A 83 5.33 7.34 4.45
N LEU A 84 4.34 8.20 4.50
CA LEU A 84 4.07 9.11 5.61
C LEU A 84 3.14 8.44 6.60
N VAL A 85 3.52 8.41 7.87
CA VAL A 85 2.76 7.76 8.95
C VAL A 85 2.20 8.85 9.87
N ASP A 86 0.89 9.08 9.73
CA ASP A 86 0.10 10.12 10.41
C ASP A 86 0.69 11.53 10.36
N VAL A 87 1.23 11.94 9.21
CA VAL A 87 1.80 13.26 9.00
C VAL A 87 1.66 13.71 7.54
N VAL A 88 1.50 15.02 7.31
CA VAL A 88 1.38 15.61 5.97
C VAL A 88 2.32 16.83 5.83
N PRO A 89 2.78 17.16 4.60
CA PRO A 89 3.64 18.33 4.36
C PRO A 89 2.92 19.67 4.59
N ASN A 90 1.60 19.70 4.36
CA ASN A 90 0.71 20.86 4.49
C ASN A 90 0.02 20.92 5.86
N LEU A 91 0.78 20.66 6.93
CA LEU A 91 0.25 20.59 8.29
C LEU A 91 -0.40 21.93 8.70
N ASP A 92 -1.61 21.86 9.25
CA ASP A 92 -2.23 22.99 9.92
C ASP A 92 -1.47 23.32 11.20
N GLN A 93 -0.81 24.48 11.22
CA GLN A 93 0.04 24.86 12.35
C GLN A 93 -0.74 25.13 13.63
N VAL A 94 -2.00 25.59 13.55
CA VAL A 94 -2.81 25.86 14.74
C VAL A 94 -3.19 24.55 15.41
N ARG A 95 -3.69 23.59 14.63
CA ARG A 95 -4.03 22.25 15.12
C ARG A 95 -2.80 21.49 15.60
N ALA A 96 -1.68 21.60 14.88
CA ALA A 96 -0.41 21.02 15.32
C ALA A 96 0.03 21.56 16.68
N ARG A 97 0.01 22.89 16.89
CA ARG A 97 0.33 23.50 18.19
C ARG A 97 -0.64 23.05 19.29
N ALA A 98 -1.94 22.99 18.99
CA ALA A 98 -2.94 22.54 19.96
C ALA A 98 -2.71 21.08 20.37
N PHE A 99 -2.39 20.20 19.42
CA PHE A 99 -2.03 18.82 19.73
C PHE A 99 -0.73 18.72 20.51
N LEU A 100 0.32 19.42 20.10
CA LEU A 100 1.61 19.41 20.80
C LEU A 100 1.48 19.92 22.24
N ALA A 101 0.56 20.85 22.51
CA ALA A 101 0.28 21.33 23.86
C ALA A 101 -0.42 20.29 24.76
N THR A 102 -1.00 19.22 24.20
CA THR A 102 -1.52 18.09 24.99
C THR A 102 -0.43 17.09 25.36
N LEU A 103 0.74 17.20 24.74
CA LEU A 103 1.91 16.36 25.02
C LEU A 103 2.82 17.08 26.02
N ASP A 104 3.40 16.30 26.94
CA ASP A 104 4.45 16.80 27.83
C ASP A 104 5.78 16.89 27.08
N ILE A 105 5.95 17.96 26.29
CA ILE A 105 7.12 18.16 25.43
C ILE A 105 8.25 18.80 26.23
N PRO A 106 9.43 18.18 26.33
CA PRO A 106 10.58 18.78 26.99
C PRO A 106 11.01 20.10 26.32
N ASP A 107 11.45 21.09 27.11
CA ASP A 107 11.89 22.40 26.62
C ASP A 107 12.89 22.34 25.48
N ARG A 108 13.79 21.34 25.50
CA ARG A 108 14.79 21.10 24.45
C ARG A 108 14.21 20.90 23.04
N HIS A 109 12.94 20.50 22.92
CA HIS A 109 12.28 20.29 21.63
C HIS A 109 11.48 21.51 21.13
N ILE A 110 11.32 22.56 21.95
CA ILE A 110 10.55 23.77 21.57
C ILE A 110 11.13 24.43 20.32
N ALA A 111 12.47 24.57 20.27
CA ALA A 111 13.15 25.17 19.12
C ALA A 111 12.93 24.37 17.82
N LEU A 112 13.00 23.04 17.90
CA LEU A 112 12.75 22.16 16.77
C LEU A 112 11.30 22.26 16.28
N VAL A 113 10.33 22.28 17.19
CA VAL A 113 8.91 22.45 16.86
C VAL A 113 8.68 23.78 16.14
N ALA A 114 9.25 24.87 16.67
CA ALA A 114 9.13 26.19 16.05
C ALA A 114 9.75 26.22 14.64
N ASP A 115 10.93 25.63 14.46
CA ASP A 115 11.57 25.49 13.15
C ASP A 115 10.69 24.69 12.18
N ILE A 116 10.21 23.50 12.56
CA ILE A 116 9.35 22.65 11.73
C ILE A 116 8.10 23.40 11.26
N LEU A 117 7.40 24.08 12.17
CA LEU A 117 6.20 24.84 11.82
C LEU A 117 6.52 25.99 10.87
N GLY A 118 7.70 26.62 11.00
CA GLY A 118 8.20 27.62 10.06
C GLY A 118 8.53 27.06 8.66
N GLN A 119 8.87 25.77 8.55
CA GLN A 119 9.23 25.12 7.28
C GLN A 119 8.02 24.56 6.50
N VAL A 120 6.79 24.66 7.01
CA VAL A 120 5.58 24.10 6.35
C VAL A 120 5.43 24.55 4.87
N PRO A 121 5.63 25.83 4.50
CA PRO A 121 5.58 26.24 3.09
C PRO A 121 6.60 25.50 2.22
N ARG A 122 7.85 25.41 2.70
CA ARG A 122 8.93 24.70 2.00
C ARG A 122 8.68 23.20 1.87
N LEU A 123 8.15 22.57 2.92
CA LEU A 123 7.77 21.16 2.89
C LEU A 123 6.67 20.89 1.86
N SER A 124 5.72 21.81 1.73
CA SER A 124 4.65 21.74 0.73
C SER A 124 5.20 21.88 -0.70
N GLU A 125 6.14 22.80 -0.93
CA GLU A 125 6.83 22.96 -2.22
C GLU A 125 7.64 21.70 -2.60
N ILE A 126 8.39 21.13 -1.65
CA ILE A 126 9.16 19.91 -1.90
C ILE A 126 8.21 18.77 -2.24
N ALA A 127 7.15 18.57 -1.46
CA ALA A 127 6.16 17.53 -1.69
C ALA A 127 5.51 17.66 -3.08
N ALA A 128 5.13 18.88 -3.49
CA ALA A 128 4.55 19.14 -4.82
C ALA A 128 5.51 18.83 -5.97
N SER A 129 6.82 18.81 -5.72
CA SER A 129 7.85 18.47 -6.71
C SER A 129 8.20 16.98 -6.76
N LEU A 130 7.60 16.13 -5.90
CA LEU A 130 7.91 14.71 -5.85
C LEU A 130 7.27 13.96 -7.02
N ASP A 131 8.11 13.27 -7.77
CA ASP A 131 7.77 12.34 -8.86
C ASP A 131 7.76 10.87 -8.40
N ILE A 132 8.17 10.60 -7.16
CA ILE A 132 8.09 9.28 -6.56
C ILE A 132 6.67 8.99 -6.02
N PRO A 133 6.25 7.72 -5.94
CA PRO A 133 5.01 7.33 -5.28
C PRO A 133 4.99 7.72 -3.79
N VAL A 134 3.87 8.26 -3.34
CA VAL A 134 3.64 8.68 -1.94
C VAL A 134 2.43 7.98 -1.36
N LEU A 135 2.58 7.41 -0.17
CA LEU A 135 1.50 6.81 0.62
C LEU A 135 1.35 7.55 1.95
N LEU A 136 0.13 7.91 2.32
CA LEU A 136 -0.23 8.32 3.68
C LEU A 136 -0.92 7.16 4.40
N ALA A 137 -0.27 6.62 5.42
CA ALA A 137 -0.88 5.75 6.42
C ALA A 137 -1.47 6.64 7.54
N ARG A 138 -2.78 6.76 7.61
CA ARG A 138 -3.48 7.65 8.57
C ARG A 138 -4.20 6.84 9.65
N GLY A 139 -4.13 7.30 10.90
CA GLY A 139 -4.96 6.78 11.99
C GLY A 139 -6.44 7.14 11.80
N ASP A 140 -7.30 6.64 12.68
CA ASP A 140 -8.71 7.03 12.76
C ASP A 140 -8.97 7.95 13.96
N ALA A 141 -9.52 7.42 15.05
CA ALA A 141 -9.84 8.20 16.24
C ALA A 141 -8.54 8.57 16.97
N GLY A 142 -8.27 9.88 17.09
CA GLY A 142 -7.06 10.40 17.73
C GLY A 142 -5.91 10.71 16.77
N SER A 143 -6.11 10.56 15.45
CA SER A 143 -5.21 11.15 14.45
C SER A 143 -5.30 12.68 14.48
N VAL A 144 -4.16 13.36 14.32
CA VAL A 144 -4.10 14.83 14.18
C VAL A 144 -4.47 15.26 12.75
N ILE A 145 -4.45 14.29 11.83
CA ILE A 145 -4.74 14.48 10.41
C ILE A 145 -6.23 14.34 10.16
N THR A 146 -6.78 15.32 9.48
CA THR A 146 -8.20 15.45 9.11
C THR A 146 -8.43 15.12 7.64
N ASP A 147 -9.69 15.02 7.22
CA ASP A 147 -10.01 14.88 5.78
C ASP A 147 -9.60 16.14 5.00
N THR A 148 -9.70 17.34 5.59
CA THR A 148 -9.21 18.59 5.00
C THR A 148 -7.70 18.56 4.70
N ASP A 149 -6.92 17.91 5.57
CA ASP A 149 -5.48 17.77 5.36
C ASP A 149 -5.16 16.81 4.22
N ILE A 150 -5.94 15.74 4.09
CA ILE A 150 -5.85 14.81 2.96
C ILE A 150 -6.20 15.53 1.66
N ASP A 151 -7.25 16.34 1.64
CA ASP A 151 -7.60 17.14 0.47
C ASP A 151 -6.46 18.10 0.10
N GLY A 152 -5.80 18.68 1.11
CA GLY A 152 -4.60 19.50 0.92
C GLY A 152 -3.42 18.69 0.36
N LEU A 153 -3.19 17.47 0.86
CA LEU A 153 -2.18 16.57 0.33
C LEU A 153 -2.45 16.22 -1.13
N HIS A 154 -3.68 15.87 -1.50
CA HIS A 154 -4.03 15.55 -2.89
C HIS A 154 -3.90 16.75 -3.83
N ARG A 155 -4.08 17.98 -3.34
CA ARG A 155 -3.78 19.18 -4.14
C ARG A 155 -2.28 19.34 -4.42
N LEU A 156 -1.42 18.93 -3.50
CA LEU A 156 0.04 19.00 -3.67
C LEU A 156 0.60 17.79 -4.43
N VAL A 157 0.12 16.59 -4.09
CA VAL A 157 0.60 15.30 -4.60
C VAL A 157 -0.62 14.50 -5.10
N PRO A 158 -1.13 14.79 -6.31
CA PRO A 158 -2.36 14.17 -6.82
C PRO A 158 -2.30 12.64 -6.88
N GLN A 159 -1.11 12.07 -7.08
CA GLN A 159 -0.87 10.64 -7.12
C GLN A 159 -0.77 9.97 -5.74
N ALA A 160 -0.80 10.74 -4.63
CA ALA A 160 -0.67 10.17 -3.30
C ALA A 160 -1.81 9.19 -3.02
N MET A 161 -1.48 8.03 -2.44
CA MET A 161 -2.47 7.09 -1.93
C MET A 161 -2.70 7.32 -0.44
N VAL A 162 -3.92 7.08 0.04
CA VAL A 162 -4.26 7.17 1.47
C VAL A 162 -4.80 5.82 1.95
N ARG A 163 -4.19 5.29 3.01
CA ARG A 163 -4.63 4.06 3.70
C ARG A 163 -4.97 4.40 5.14
N ARG A 164 -6.21 4.15 5.54
CA ARG A 164 -6.64 4.28 6.94
C ARG A 164 -6.23 3.04 7.73
N VAL A 165 -5.77 3.25 8.96
CA VAL A 165 -5.42 2.20 9.93
C VAL A 165 -6.39 2.29 11.09
N SER A 166 -7.40 1.42 11.10
CA SER A 166 -8.47 1.46 12.10
C SER A 166 -7.98 1.09 13.51
N GLY A 167 -8.44 1.84 14.51
CA GLY A 167 -8.07 1.72 15.91
C GLY A 167 -6.69 2.30 16.23
N ALA A 168 -6.21 3.27 15.45
CA ALA A 168 -4.93 3.95 15.69
C ALA A 168 -5.14 5.46 15.82
N GLY A 169 -4.47 6.09 16.79
CA GLY A 169 -4.35 7.54 16.85
C GLY A 169 -3.14 8.03 16.06
N HIS A 170 -2.47 9.06 16.59
CA HIS A 170 -1.26 9.62 15.96
C HIS A 170 -0.07 8.67 15.93
N LEU A 171 0.10 7.83 16.95
CA LEU A 171 1.26 6.92 17.11
C LEU A 171 0.97 5.53 16.55
N ILE A 172 0.64 5.44 15.25
CA ILE A 172 0.19 4.20 14.60
C ILE A 172 1.14 3.02 14.81
N ALA A 173 2.47 3.24 14.77
CA ALA A 173 3.45 2.17 14.98
C ALA A 173 3.33 1.53 16.37
N ARG A 174 2.93 2.30 17.39
CA ARG A 174 2.68 1.84 18.75
C ARG A 174 1.29 1.23 18.88
N ASP A 175 0.29 1.91 18.35
CA ASP A 175 -1.13 1.54 18.54
C ASP A 175 -1.50 0.27 17.75
N ARG A 176 -1.05 0.19 16.49
CA ARG A 176 -1.47 -0.84 15.52
C ARG A 176 -0.31 -1.34 14.66
N PRO A 177 0.78 -1.87 15.25
CA PRO A 177 1.97 -2.27 14.52
C PRO A 177 1.70 -3.32 13.43
N THR A 178 0.81 -4.28 13.70
CA THR A 178 0.43 -5.30 12.71
C THR A 178 -0.22 -4.68 11.47
N ALA A 179 -1.17 -3.76 11.68
CA ALA A 179 -1.89 -3.14 10.57
C ALA A 179 -0.99 -2.20 9.78
N LEU A 180 -0.09 -1.47 10.45
CA LEU A 180 0.89 -0.64 9.77
C LEU A 180 1.89 -1.46 8.95
N ALA A 181 2.36 -2.60 9.49
CA ALA A 181 3.21 -3.52 8.75
C ALA A 181 2.52 -4.01 7.47
N GLU A 182 1.22 -4.33 7.53
CA GLU A 182 0.44 -4.72 6.34
C GLU A 182 0.34 -3.61 5.30
N VAL A 183 0.20 -2.35 5.73
CA VAL A 183 0.19 -1.19 4.82
C VAL A 183 1.54 -1.05 4.10
N ILE A 184 2.65 -1.11 4.84
CA ILE A 184 4.01 -1.02 4.26
C ILE A 184 4.29 -2.22 3.34
N ALA A 185 3.89 -3.42 3.77
CA ALA A 185 4.06 -4.68 3.05
C ALA A 185 3.36 -4.74 1.69
N GLU A 186 2.20 -4.08 1.55
CA GLU A 186 1.41 -4.06 0.32
C GLU A 186 1.82 -2.93 -0.62
N TRP A 187 2.54 -1.93 -0.11
CA TRP A 187 2.84 -0.72 -0.84
C TRP A 187 3.59 -0.96 -2.16
N PRO A 188 4.65 -1.80 -2.23
CA PRO A 188 5.33 -2.08 -3.49
C PRO A 188 4.41 -2.67 -4.57
N ALA A 189 3.43 -3.48 -4.17
CA ALA A 189 2.45 -4.08 -5.07
C ALA A 189 1.52 -3.01 -5.66
N LEU A 190 1.04 -2.09 -4.82
CA LEU A 190 0.16 -1.01 -5.23
C LEU A 190 0.87 -0.05 -6.19
N VAL A 191 2.11 0.33 -5.88
CA VAL A 191 2.96 1.12 -6.77
C VAL A 191 3.08 0.46 -8.14
N LEU A 192 3.45 -0.84 -8.16
CA LEU A 192 3.60 -1.56 -9.42
C LEU A 192 2.29 -1.61 -10.22
N LEU A 193 1.15 -1.84 -9.58
CA LEU A 193 -0.14 -1.87 -10.29
C LEU A 193 -0.53 -0.51 -10.88
N GLN A 194 -0.20 0.59 -10.21
CA GLN A 194 -0.41 1.94 -10.74
C GLN A 194 0.50 2.21 -11.94
N GLU A 195 1.79 1.84 -11.85
CA GLU A 195 2.76 1.94 -12.95
C GLU A 195 2.27 1.17 -14.18
N LEU A 196 1.79 -0.06 -13.99
CA LEU A 196 1.25 -0.91 -15.05
C LEU A 196 -0.11 -0.45 -15.58
N GLY A 197 -0.68 0.62 -15.03
CA GLY A 197 -1.90 1.24 -15.55
C GLY A 197 -3.20 0.54 -15.17
N ALA A 198 -3.20 -0.30 -14.12
CA ALA A 198 -4.42 -0.97 -13.65
C ALA A 198 -5.55 0.01 -13.32
N ALA A 199 -5.22 1.24 -12.89
CA ALA A 199 -6.19 2.31 -12.59
C ALA A 199 -6.79 2.98 -13.84
N ARG A 200 -6.38 2.60 -15.05
CA ARG A 200 -6.92 3.13 -16.31
C ARG A 200 -7.59 2.05 -17.17
N LEU A 201 -7.52 0.80 -16.74
CA LEU A 201 -8.01 -0.34 -17.50
C LEU A 201 -9.47 -0.64 -17.13
N PRO A 202 -10.41 -0.62 -18.09
CA PRO A 202 -11.79 -1.02 -17.84
C PRO A 202 -11.92 -2.48 -17.39
N HIS A 203 -12.82 -2.73 -16.45
CA HIS A 203 -13.13 -4.06 -15.92
C HIS A 203 -14.60 -4.12 -15.48
N PRO A 204 -15.26 -5.31 -15.37
CA PRO A 204 -16.59 -5.40 -14.80
C PRO A 204 -16.71 -4.63 -13.48
N GLY A 205 -17.69 -3.73 -13.40
CA GLY A 205 -17.93 -2.89 -12.23
C GLY A 205 -17.03 -1.65 -12.08
N GLY A 206 -16.23 -1.29 -13.09
CA GLY A 206 -15.46 -0.05 -13.10
C GLY A 206 -14.05 -0.21 -13.67
N LEU A 207 -13.04 0.12 -12.87
CA LEU A 207 -11.63 0.00 -13.24
C LEU A 207 -11.01 -1.25 -12.61
N LEU A 208 -10.01 -1.83 -13.26
CA LEU A 208 -9.33 -3.03 -12.77
C LEU A 208 -8.73 -2.81 -11.38
N PHE A 209 -8.11 -1.65 -11.13
CA PHE A 209 -7.53 -1.37 -9.81
C PHE A 209 -8.55 -1.45 -8.67
N ASP A 210 -9.78 -0.97 -8.88
CA ASP A 210 -10.85 -1.04 -7.88
C ASP A 210 -11.28 -2.49 -7.61
N HIS A 211 -11.39 -3.30 -8.67
CA HIS A 211 -11.64 -4.74 -8.57
C HIS A 211 -10.56 -5.44 -7.76
N LEU A 212 -9.29 -5.21 -8.07
CA LEU A 212 -8.15 -5.81 -7.36
C LEU A 212 -8.17 -5.47 -5.87
N LEU A 213 -8.51 -4.23 -5.50
CA LEU A 213 -8.66 -3.80 -4.11
C LEU A 213 -9.82 -4.52 -3.40
N ARG A 214 -10.98 -4.65 -4.07
CA ARG A 214 -12.15 -5.37 -3.52
C ARG A 214 -11.86 -6.85 -3.30
N VAL A 215 -11.28 -7.53 -4.30
CA VAL A 215 -10.90 -8.95 -4.20
C VAL A 215 -9.88 -9.16 -3.09
N ARG A 216 -8.83 -8.32 -3.01
CA ARG A 216 -7.86 -8.34 -1.89
C ARG A 216 -8.55 -8.17 -0.54
N HIS A 217 -9.51 -7.25 -0.42
CA HIS A 217 -10.23 -7.02 0.83
C HIS A 217 -11.05 -8.25 1.23
N GLN A 218 -11.83 -8.82 0.30
CA GLN A 218 -12.64 -10.01 0.52
C GLN A 218 -11.79 -11.24 0.90
N VAL A 219 -10.62 -11.44 0.28
CA VAL A 219 -9.67 -12.50 0.68
C VAL A 219 -9.15 -12.26 2.10
N ALA A 220 -8.81 -11.02 2.46
CA ALA A 220 -8.31 -10.68 3.80
C ALA A 220 -9.32 -10.98 4.93
N LEU A 221 -10.63 -10.97 4.65
CA LEU A 221 -11.67 -11.32 5.61
C LEU A 221 -11.70 -12.82 5.94
N ARG A 222 -11.24 -13.67 5.02
CA ARG A 222 -11.33 -15.14 5.11
C ARG A 222 -9.99 -15.83 5.30
N ASN A 223 -8.89 -15.15 4.96
CA ASN A 223 -7.55 -15.70 5.02
C ASN A 223 -6.54 -14.68 5.56
N ARG A 224 -5.77 -15.13 6.55
CA ARG A 224 -4.73 -14.32 7.23
C ARG A 224 -3.37 -14.40 6.52
N SER A 225 -3.22 -15.27 5.51
CA SER A 225 -2.01 -15.39 4.69
C SER A 225 -1.75 -14.09 3.94
N ARG A 226 -0.59 -13.50 4.22
CA ARG A 226 -0.10 -12.32 3.49
C ARG A 226 0.09 -12.63 2.00
N ALA A 227 0.63 -13.81 1.69
CA ALA A 227 0.85 -14.24 0.32
C ALA A 227 -0.47 -14.33 -0.46
N ALA A 228 -1.53 -14.87 0.16
CA ALA A 228 -2.85 -14.93 -0.45
C ALA A 228 -3.44 -13.53 -0.71
N ARG A 229 -3.27 -12.58 0.22
CA ARG A 229 -3.75 -11.19 0.03
C ARG A 229 -3.00 -10.46 -1.08
N LEU A 230 -1.67 -10.60 -1.12
CA LEU A 230 -0.85 -9.99 -2.17
C LEU A 230 -1.12 -10.62 -3.54
N ALA A 231 -1.31 -11.94 -3.58
CA ALA A 231 -1.71 -12.62 -4.81
C ALA A 231 -3.10 -12.16 -5.27
N ALA A 232 -4.06 -12.02 -4.35
CA ALA A 232 -5.38 -11.47 -4.64
C ALA A 232 -5.31 -10.04 -5.18
N LEU A 233 -4.43 -9.21 -4.65
CA LEU A 233 -4.21 -7.84 -5.15
C LEU A 233 -3.63 -7.83 -6.56
N CYS A 234 -2.84 -8.84 -6.94
CA CYS A 234 -2.12 -8.88 -8.21
C CYS A 234 -2.60 -9.99 -9.16
N HIS A 235 -3.76 -10.60 -8.91
CA HIS A 235 -4.15 -11.86 -9.56
C HIS A 235 -4.31 -11.73 -11.09
N ALA A 236 -4.59 -10.53 -11.58
CA ALA A 236 -4.74 -10.24 -13.01
C ALA A 236 -3.42 -9.83 -13.69
N ALA A 237 -2.28 -9.83 -12.99
CA ALA A 237 -1.02 -9.30 -13.53
C ALA A 237 -0.61 -9.97 -14.85
N TYR A 238 -0.80 -11.28 -14.98
CA TYR A 238 -0.48 -12.04 -16.19
C TYR A 238 -1.70 -12.33 -17.08
N GLY A 239 -2.82 -11.65 -16.84
CA GLY A 239 -4.12 -12.00 -17.40
C GLY A 239 -4.66 -13.31 -16.83
N THR A 240 -5.88 -13.66 -17.20
CA THR A 240 -6.56 -14.88 -16.74
C THR A 240 -7.30 -15.55 -17.89
N ASP A 241 -7.71 -16.79 -17.69
CA ASP A 241 -8.75 -17.40 -18.52
C ASP A 241 -10.08 -16.64 -18.28
N GLY A 242 -10.57 -15.94 -19.30
CA GLY A 242 -11.68 -14.97 -19.21
C GLY A 242 -11.27 -13.48 -19.15
N PHE A 243 -9.98 -13.18 -18.96
CA PHE A 243 -9.44 -11.81 -19.03
C PHE A 243 -8.03 -11.81 -19.65
N PRO A 244 -7.90 -11.88 -20.99
CA PRO A 244 -6.62 -12.16 -21.65
C PRO A 244 -5.70 -10.92 -21.76
N HIS A 245 -5.98 -9.83 -21.03
CA HIS A 245 -5.21 -8.59 -21.09
C HIS A 245 -4.20 -8.53 -19.93
N PRO A 246 -2.97 -9.06 -20.10
CA PRO A 246 -1.96 -9.00 -19.05
C PRO A 246 -1.51 -7.57 -18.81
N LEU A 247 -1.29 -7.23 -17.54
CA LEU A 247 -0.57 -6.01 -17.14
C LEU A 247 0.95 -6.18 -17.33
N LEU A 248 1.44 -7.41 -17.21
CA LEU A 248 2.86 -7.76 -17.25
C LEU A 248 3.07 -9.04 -18.07
N PRO A 249 4.06 -9.09 -18.98
CA PRO A 249 4.37 -10.33 -19.69
C PRO A 249 5.01 -11.37 -18.76
N LEU A 250 4.85 -12.65 -19.09
CA LEU A 250 5.45 -13.77 -18.32
C LEU A 250 6.98 -13.75 -18.29
N THR A 251 7.63 -13.01 -19.19
CA THR A 251 9.09 -12.77 -19.17
C THR A 251 9.52 -11.85 -18.02
N GLU A 252 8.60 -11.05 -17.46
CA GLU A 252 8.88 -10.07 -16.40
C GLU A 252 8.42 -10.52 -15.01
N ARG A 253 8.17 -11.81 -14.80
CA ARG A 253 7.73 -12.35 -13.49
C ARG A 253 8.61 -11.95 -12.32
N ALA A 254 9.91 -11.76 -12.55
CA ALA A 254 10.86 -11.30 -11.54
C ALA A 254 10.49 -9.92 -10.97
N ARG A 255 9.90 -9.04 -11.79
CA ARG A 255 9.45 -7.70 -11.37
C ARG A 255 8.27 -7.79 -10.41
N LEU A 256 7.26 -8.61 -10.72
CA LEU A 256 6.14 -8.85 -9.79
C LEU A 256 6.65 -9.52 -8.51
N ARG A 257 7.48 -10.55 -8.64
CA ARG A 257 8.08 -11.26 -7.50
C ARG A 257 8.84 -10.33 -6.55
N ALA A 258 9.56 -9.34 -7.07
CA ALA A 258 10.25 -8.36 -6.25
C ALA A 258 9.26 -7.53 -5.41
N ALA A 259 8.08 -7.21 -5.94
CA ALA A 259 7.05 -6.41 -5.27
C ALA A 259 6.20 -7.20 -4.26
N ILE A 260 5.88 -8.48 -4.54
CA ILE A 260 4.94 -9.26 -3.71
C ILE A 260 5.54 -10.48 -3.02
N GLY A 261 6.82 -10.77 -3.26
CA GLY A 261 7.49 -11.96 -2.75
C GLY A 261 7.17 -13.22 -3.55
N GLU A 262 8.00 -14.24 -3.35
CA GLU A 262 7.99 -15.47 -4.15
C GLU A 262 6.70 -16.29 -3.99
N ARG A 263 6.24 -16.49 -2.74
CA ARG A 263 5.02 -17.28 -2.47
C ARG A 263 3.78 -16.65 -3.09
N ALA A 264 3.63 -15.32 -3.01
CA ALA A 264 2.50 -14.62 -3.60
C ALA A 264 2.56 -14.67 -5.14
N GLU A 265 3.74 -14.44 -5.73
CA GLU A 265 3.90 -14.49 -7.19
C GLU A 265 3.63 -15.87 -7.77
N ARG A 266 4.04 -16.96 -7.09
CA ARG A 266 3.69 -18.32 -7.51
C ARG A 266 2.17 -18.54 -7.54
N LEU A 267 1.44 -18.00 -6.56
CA LEU A 267 -0.02 -18.09 -6.54
C LEU A 267 -0.66 -17.24 -7.65
N VAL A 268 -0.15 -16.05 -7.93
CA VAL A 268 -0.60 -15.24 -9.09
C VAL A 268 -0.38 -16.00 -10.40
N TYR A 269 0.80 -16.59 -10.59
CA TYR A 269 1.10 -17.39 -11.76
C TYR A 269 0.13 -18.56 -11.92
N ARG A 270 -0.08 -19.37 -10.86
CA ARG A 270 -1.03 -20.49 -10.89
C ARG A 270 -2.45 -20.03 -11.17
N TYR A 271 -2.88 -18.92 -10.57
CA TYR A 271 -4.18 -18.37 -10.86
C TYR A 271 -4.34 -17.99 -12.33
N ALA A 272 -3.33 -17.30 -12.88
CA ALA A 272 -3.31 -16.88 -14.27
C ALA A 272 -3.19 -18.04 -15.27
N SER A 273 -2.46 -19.11 -14.90
CA SER A 273 -2.19 -20.26 -15.76
C SER A 273 -3.27 -21.33 -15.70
N CYS A 274 -4.26 -21.22 -14.80
CA CYS A 274 -5.37 -22.15 -14.74
C CYS A 274 -6.16 -22.17 -16.06
N ASP A 275 -6.19 -23.31 -16.74
CA ASP A 275 -7.23 -23.64 -17.71
C ASP A 275 -8.51 -23.97 -16.94
N ARG A 276 -9.49 -23.08 -16.94
CA ARG A 276 -10.70 -23.26 -16.14
C ARG A 276 -11.59 -24.34 -16.73
N ALA A 277 -11.65 -24.46 -18.05
CA ALA A 277 -12.48 -25.47 -18.72
C ALA A 277 -12.01 -26.89 -18.40
N ALA A 278 -10.69 -27.10 -18.36
CA ALA A 278 -10.10 -28.38 -18.00
C ALA A 278 -10.07 -28.63 -16.48
N THR A 279 -9.82 -27.59 -15.68
CA THR A 279 -9.60 -27.75 -14.23
C THR A 279 -10.90 -27.71 -13.41
N TYR A 280 -11.85 -26.83 -13.75
CA TYR A 280 -13.03 -26.60 -12.91
C TYR A 280 -13.98 -27.80 -12.76
N PRO A 281 -14.15 -28.70 -13.76
CA PRO A 281 -14.94 -29.92 -13.58
C PRO A 281 -14.48 -30.81 -12.43
N HIS A 282 -13.21 -30.70 -12.02
CA HIS A 282 -12.60 -31.48 -10.94
C HIS A 282 -12.60 -30.76 -9.58
N LEU A 283 -13.23 -29.59 -9.46
CA LEU A 283 -13.31 -28.87 -8.19
C LEU A 283 -14.00 -29.72 -7.11
N GLY A 284 -13.31 -29.89 -5.98
CA GLY A 284 -13.74 -30.78 -4.89
C GLY A 284 -12.86 -32.01 -4.75
N GLU A 285 -12.06 -32.36 -5.76
CA GLU A 285 -11.02 -33.39 -5.68
C GLU A 285 -9.78 -32.89 -4.91
N SER A 286 -9.07 -33.83 -4.26
CA SER A 286 -7.83 -33.54 -3.54
C SER A 286 -6.85 -34.72 -3.69
N PRO A 287 -5.72 -34.55 -4.40
CA PRO A 287 -5.29 -33.32 -5.08
C PRO A 287 -6.17 -32.98 -6.30
N LEU A 288 -6.37 -31.70 -6.56
CA LEU A 288 -7.06 -31.19 -7.75
C LEU A 288 -6.14 -31.39 -8.98
N PRO A 289 -6.57 -32.07 -10.05
CA PRO A 289 -5.85 -32.08 -11.32
C PRO A 289 -5.91 -30.69 -11.98
N PHE A 290 -4.86 -29.90 -11.76
CA PHE A 290 -4.73 -28.53 -12.27
C PHE A 290 -4.06 -28.54 -13.64
N THR A 291 -4.71 -27.96 -14.65
CA THR A 291 -4.13 -27.83 -16.00
C THR A 291 -3.55 -26.44 -16.20
N ASP A 292 -2.24 -26.36 -16.48
CA ASP A 292 -1.55 -25.10 -16.80
C ASP A 292 -1.72 -24.80 -18.31
N ARG A 293 -2.49 -23.78 -18.65
CA ARG A 293 -2.76 -23.36 -20.04
C ARG A 293 -1.56 -22.75 -20.75
N PHE A 294 -0.50 -22.36 -20.04
CA PHE A 294 0.72 -21.82 -20.65
C PHE A 294 1.68 -22.93 -21.07
N THR A 295 1.70 -24.07 -20.37
CA THR A 295 2.61 -25.19 -20.66
C THR A 295 1.90 -26.43 -21.21
N GLY A 296 0.61 -26.59 -20.95
CA GLY A 296 -0.19 -27.78 -21.21
C GLY A 296 -0.02 -28.90 -20.17
N GLU A 297 0.76 -28.68 -19.10
CA GLU A 297 0.99 -29.69 -18.07
C GLU A 297 -0.20 -29.81 -17.11
N VAL A 298 -0.45 -31.05 -16.65
CA VAL A 298 -1.42 -31.34 -15.58
C VAL A 298 -0.66 -31.67 -14.30
N ILE A 299 -0.90 -30.88 -13.25
CA ILE A 299 -0.17 -30.93 -11.98
C ILE A 299 -1.17 -31.20 -10.84
N PRO A 300 -0.89 -32.12 -9.90
CA PRO A 300 -1.73 -32.29 -8.72
C PRO A 300 -1.56 -31.09 -7.77
N LEU A 301 -2.64 -30.36 -7.50
CA LEU A 301 -2.67 -29.23 -6.57
C LEU A 301 -3.33 -29.64 -5.24
N GLY A 302 -2.63 -29.50 -4.12
CA GLY A 302 -3.12 -29.90 -2.80
C GLY A 302 -2.72 -28.96 -1.67
N GLY A 303 -3.18 -29.26 -0.46
CA GLY A 303 -2.80 -28.55 0.78
C GLY A 303 -3.12 -27.05 0.77
N ASP A 304 -2.19 -26.25 1.30
CA ASP A 304 -2.28 -24.78 1.34
C ASP A 304 -2.44 -24.17 -0.05
N ASP A 305 -1.77 -24.73 -1.06
CA ASP A 305 -1.78 -24.19 -2.42
C ASP A 305 -3.17 -24.33 -3.07
N LEU A 306 -3.84 -25.46 -2.85
CA LEU A 306 -5.24 -25.65 -3.27
C LEU A 306 -6.18 -24.71 -2.49
N THR A 307 -5.96 -24.55 -1.18
CA THR A 307 -6.78 -23.70 -0.32
C THR A 307 -6.72 -22.23 -0.75
N ASP A 308 -5.50 -21.71 -0.96
CA ASP A 308 -5.29 -20.32 -1.38
C ASP A 308 -5.83 -20.09 -2.81
N PHE A 309 -5.62 -21.04 -3.74
CA PHE A 309 -6.16 -20.98 -5.10
C PHE A 309 -7.70 -20.97 -5.10
N ALA A 310 -8.33 -21.93 -4.42
CA ALA A 310 -9.78 -22.06 -4.37
C ALA A 310 -10.43 -20.82 -3.74
N LEU A 311 -9.83 -20.27 -2.68
CA LEU A 311 -10.30 -19.03 -2.08
C LEU A 311 -10.23 -17.86 -3.07
N LEU A 312 -9.08 -17.64 -3.70
CA LEU A 312 -8.91 -16.55 -4.66
C LEU A 312 -9.90 -16.68 -5.83
N SER A 313 -10.01 -17.87 -6.42
CA SER A 313 -10.99 -18.16 -7.48
C SER A 313 -12.41 -17.83 -7.03
N SER A 314 -12.85 -18.36 -5.89
CA SER A 314 -14.21 -18.15 -5.40
C SER A 314 -14.52 -16.69 -5.02
N VAL A 315 -13.52 -15.91 -4.62
CA VAL A 315 -13.69 -14.49 -4.30
C VAL A 315 -13.73 -13.66 -5.58
N ASN A 316 -12.83 -13.92 -6.53
CA ASN A 316 -12.80 -13.24 -7.81
C ASN A 316 -14.12 -13.42 -8.57
N GLU A 317 -14.57 -14.67 -8.76
CA GLU A 317 -15.80 -14.94 -9.50
C GLU A 317 -17.01 -14.28 -8.84
N ARG A 318 -17.06 -14.24 -7.50
CA ARG A 318 -18.14 -13.55 -6.77
C ARG A 318 -18.13 -12.04 -7.02
N ASP A 319 -16.97 -11.38 -7.01
CA ASP A 319 -16.90 -9.93 -7.27
C ASP A 319 -17.33 -9.60 -8.70
N VAL A 320 -16.90 -10.40 -9.68
CA VAL A 320 -17.29 -10.24 -11.10
C VAL A 320 -18.79 -10.43 -11.29
N VAL A 321 -19.38 -11.50 -10.73
CA VAL A 321 -20.83 -11.74 -10.81
C VAL A 321 -21.60 -10.60 -10.18
N HIS A 322 -21.21 -10.15 -8.98
CA HIS A 322 -21.87 -9.04 -8.30
C HIS A 322 -21.84 -7.75 -9.11
N ALA A 323 -20.72 -7.46 -9.78
CA ALA A 323 -20.59 -6.31 -10.67
C ALA A 323 -21.53 -6.39 -11.88
N ILE A 324 -21.72 -7.59 -12.45
CA ILE A 324 -22.64 -7.82 -13.57
C ILE A 324 -24.09 -7.70 -13.11
N GLU A 325 -24.46 -8.28 -11.97
CA GLU A 325 -25.81 -8.16 -11.38
C GLU A 325 -26.18 -6.69 -11.14
N ALA A 326 -25.26 -5.90 -10.56
CA ALA A 326 -25.48 -4.48 -10.34
C ALA A 326 -25.70 -3.69 -11.66
N LEU A 327 -25.04 -4.09 -12.74
CA LEU A 327 -25.27 -3.50 -14.07
C LEU A 327 -26.65 -3.86 -14.62
N ILE A 328 -27.05 -5.12 -14.50
CA ILE A 328 -28.38 -5.60 -14.93
C ILE A 328 -29.49 -4.82 -14.21
N SER A 329 -29.40 -4.69 -12.87
CA SER A 329 -30.40 -3.96 -12.09
C SER A 329 -30.54 -2.48 -12.50
N ARG A 330 -29.46 -1.84 -12.97
CA ARG A 330 -29.53 -0.46 -13.49
C ARG A 330 -30.29 -0.36 -14.81
N PHE A 331 -30.13 -1.34 -15.69
CA PHE A 331 -30.89 -1.39 -16.94
C PHE A 331 -32.38 -1.67 -16.68
N GLU A 332 -32.69 -2.59 -15.78
CA GLU A 332 -34.07 -2.89 -15.38
C GLU A 332 -34.77 -1.64 -14.81
N ALA A 333 -34.11 -0.93 -13.89
CA ALA A 333 -34.66 0.31 -13.33
C ALA A 333 -34.92 1.39 -14.40
N TYR A 334 -34.08 1.47 -15.43
CA TYR A 334 -34.27 2.41 -16.54
C TYR A 334 -35.47 2.03 -17.43
N VAL A 335 -35.62 0.74 -17.73
CA VAL A 335 -36.77 0.22 -18.50
C VAL A 335 -38.07 0.47 -17.73
N ASP A 336 -38.08 0.25 -16.42
CA ASP A 336 -39.23 0.49 -15.56
C ASP A 336 -39.63 1.98 -15.51
N GLN A 337 -38.65 2.88 -15.46
CA GLN A 337 -38.93 4.33 -15.48
C GLN A 337 -39.56 4.78 -16.80
N ARG A 338 -39.09 4.25 -17.94
CA ARG A 338 -39.66 4.55 -19.26
C ARG A 338 -41.01 3.90 -19.52
N SER A 339 -41.29 2.75 -18.91
CA SER A 339 -42.58 2.07 -19.07
C SER A 339 -43.71 2.78 -18.29
N ARG A 340 -43.37 3.71 -17.39
CA ARG A 340 -44.30 4.50 -16.56
C ARG A 340 -44.51 5.94 -17.07
N SER A 341 -43.80 6.36 -18.12
CA SER A 341 -43.88 7.67 -18.77
C SER A 341 -44.62 7.58 -20.09
#